data_AF-R9M4A0-F1
#
_entry.id   AF-R9M4A0-F1
#
_cell.length_a   1.000
_cell.length_b   1.000
_cell.length_c   1.000
_cell.angle_alpha   90.00
_cell.angle_beta   90.00
_cell.angle_gamma   90.00
#
_symmetry.space_group_name_H-M   'P 1'
#
loop_
_entity.id
_entity.type
_entity.pdbx_description
1 polymer ?
#
loop_
_entity_poly.entity_id
_entity_poly.type
_entity_poly.pdbx_seq_one_letter_code
_entity_poly.pdbx_strand_id
1 'polypeptide(L)'
;MTREGQKKIREREKLLKKAMGKACRETGKRRGWKTVRGHQYRVRDNLLDVLIVMPSSFDSQILKANFYCKPPALDEMYWKVFRMAEEAAEQPFSFHVWGAFTARGLWLPAWQERLSGPEDLESAVEAIFDRAEALAAENVFPDLAAYRARLEAEERPKVLEIILRLLCEENYLRAMALIEENLARGESGGFSREGGRRSILEDARDYCAARLAERISGGTAP
;
A
#
# COMPACT_ATOMS: atom_id res chain seq x y z
N MET A 1 -1.04 -0.31 -39.43
CA MET A 1 0.26 -0.17 -38.73
C MET A 1 1.10 -1.40 -39.05
N THR A 2 2.32 -1.25 -39.55
CA THR A 2 3.15 -2.39 -39.99
C THR A 2 3.77 -3.14 -38.80
N ARG A 3 4.06 -4.43 -38.98
CA ARG A 3 4.75 -5.28 -37.97
C ARG A 3 6.09 -4.69 -37.53
N GLU A 4 6.78 -4.02 -38.45
CA GLU A 4 8.05 -3.33 -38.20
C GLU A 4 7.86 -2.03 -37.38
N GLY A 5 6.79 -1.27 -37.66
CA GLY A 5 6.42 -0.10 -36.86
C GLY A 5 6.08 -0.47 -35.40
N GLN A 6 5.33 -1.56 -35.20
CA GLN A 6 5.03 -2.09 -33.87
C GLN A 6 6.29 -2.53 -33.11
N LYS A 7 7.26 -3.13 -33.81
CA LYS A 7 8.54 -3.53 -33.21
C LYS A 7 9.33 -2.32 -32.70
N LYS A 8 9.44 -1.27 -33.52
CA LYS A 8 10.14 -0.02 -33.15
C LYS A 8 9.49 0.68 -31.95
N ILE A 9 8.16 0.70 -31.88
CA ILE A 9 7.42 1.25 -30.72
C ILE A 9 7.78 0.50 -29.44
N ARG A 10 7.70 -0.83 -29.44
CA ARG A 10 8.03 -1.67 -28.27
C ARG A 10 9.48 -1.52 -27.82
N GLU A 11 10.41 -1.39 -28.77
CA GLU A 11 11.82 -1.14 -28.46
C GLU A 11 12.02 0.21 -27.77
N ARG A 12 11.36 1.27 -28.25
CA ARG A 12 11.38 2.61 -27.63
C ARG A 12 10.78 2.60 -26.23
N GLU A 13 9.64 1.95 -26.04
CA GLU A 13 9.00 1.79 -24.72
C GLU A 13 9.92 1.06 -23.73
N LYS A 14 10.60 0.00 -24.19
CA LYS A 14 11.54 -0.76 -23.36
C LYS A 14 12.74 0.09 -22.95
N LEU A 15 13.30 0.87 -23.87
CA LEU A 15 14.40 1.79 -23.58
C LEU A 15 13.99 2.87 -22.57
N LEU A 16 12.83 3.49 -22.77
CA LEU A 16 12.28 4.48 -21.85
C LEU A 16 12.07 3.88 -20.45
N LYS A 17 11.43 2.70 -20.35
CA LYS A 17 11.22 2.02 -19.07
C LYS A 17 12.53 1.73 -18.34
N LYS A 18 13.58 1.33 -19.07
CA LYS A 18 14.91 1.09 -18.50
C LYS A 18 15.56 2.39 -18.01
N ALA A 19 15.51 3.44 -18.81
CA ALA A 19 16.05 4.76 -18.45
C ALA A 19 15.33 5.33 -17.22
N MET A 20 13.99 5.28 -17.20
CA MET A 20 13.16 5.73 -16.08
C MET A 20 13.48 4.95 -14.81
N GLY A 21 13.58 3.62 -14.91
CA GLY A 21 13.93 2.78 -13.76
C GLY A 21 15.32 3.05 -13.20
N LYS A 22 16.27 3.50 -14.06
CA LYS A 22 17.60 3.95 -13.64
C LYS A 22 17.51 5.31 -12.94
N ALA A 23 16.89 6.29 -13.57
CA ALA A 23 16.71 7.64 -13.01
C ALA A 23 16.03 7.60 -11.64
N CYS A 24 14.90 6.88 -11.51
CA CYS A 24 14.19 6.74 -10.24
C CYS A 24 15.06 6.12 -9.13
N ARG A 25 15.90 5.13 -9.48
CA ARG A 25 16.80 4.47 -8.53
C ARG A 25 17.93 5.40 -8.08
N GLU A 26 18.50 6.16 -9.01
CA GLU A 26 19.61 7.08 -8.72
C GLU A 26 19.14 8.27 -7.90
N THR A 27 18.05 8.94 -8.33
CA THR A 27 17.40 10.01 -7.56
C THR A 27 16.95 9.52 -6.19
N GLY A 28 16.24 8.37 -6.14
CA GLY A 28 15.79 7.78 -4.89
C GLY A 28 16.94 7.50 -3.93
N LYS A 29 18.03 6.87 -4.40
CA LYS A 29 19.22 6.60 -3.58
C LYS A 29 19.83 7.89 -3.02
N ARG A 30 19.95 8.95 -3.82
CA ARG A 30 20.48 10.26 -3.36
C ARG A 30 19.60 10.87 -2.25
N ARG A 31 18.29 10.65 -2.32
CA ARG A 31 17.28 11.18 -1.38
C ARG A 31 16.95 10.22 -0.22
N GLY A 32 17.70 9.13 -0.06
CA GLY A 32 17.50 8.16 1.04
C GLY A 32 16.36 7.16 0.82
N TRP A 33 15.81 7.07 -0.38
CA TRP A 33 14.84 6.04 -0.76
C TRP A 33 15.55 4.74 -1.18
N LYS A 34 14.89 3.62 -0.92
CA LYS A 34 15.29 2.28 -1.38
C LYS A 34 14.44 1.88 -2.59
N THR A 35 14.95 0.98 -3.42
CA THR A 35 14.22 0.45 -4.58
C THR A 35 13.97 -1.05 -4.42
N VAL A 36 12.74 -1.51 -4.68
CA VAL A 36 12.40 -2.93 -4.79
C VAL A 36 11.41 -3.15 -5.93
N ARG A 37 11.69 -4.09 -6.83
CA ARG A 37 10.81 -4.44 -7.97
C ARG A 37 10.27 -3.21 -8.74
N GLY A 38 11.09 -2.17 -8.92
CA GLY A 38 10.72 -0.93 -9.61
C GLY A 38 9.93 0.10 -8.77
N HIS A 39 9.63 -0.21 -7.51
CA HIS A 39 8.97 0.69 -6.58
C HIS A 39 10.03 1.38 -5.71
N GLN A 40 9.82 2.65 -5.40
CA GLN A 40 10.65 3.42 -4.47
C GLN A 40 9.97 3.43 -3.11
N TYR A 41 10.71 3.20 -2.04
CA TYR A 41 10.14 3.20 -0.71
C TYR A 41 11.10 3.74 0.34
N ARG A 42 10.56 4.29 1.43
CA ARG A 42 11.30 4.66 2.63
C ARG A 42 10.43 4.46 3.86
N VAL A 43 11.05 4.43 5.03
CA VAL A 43 10.35 4.43 6.31
C VAL A 43 10.66 5.74 7.02
N ARG A 44 9.62 6.46 7.46
CA ARG A 44 9.69 7.67 8.28
C ARG A 44 8.70 7.53 9.42
N ASP A 45 9.07 7.81 10.67
CA ASP A 45 8.13 7.86 11.80
C ASP A 45 7.12 6.68 11.85
N ASN A 46 7.60 5.45 11.64
CA ASN A 46 6.78 4.22 11.55
C ASN A 46 5.74 4.17 10.41
N LEU A 47 5.89 5.00 9.39
CA LEU A 47 5.16 4.98 8.12
C LEU A 47 6.06 4.51 6.99
N LEU A 48 5.59 3.51 6.26
CA LEU A 48 6.13 3.10 4.99
C LEU A 48 5.54 3.98 3.90
N ASP A 49 6.38 4.80 3.29
CA ASP A 49 6.11 5.56 2.07
C ASP A 49 6.45 4.69 0.85
N VAL A 50 5.56 4.61 -0.13
CA VAL A 50 5.80 3.90 -1.39
C VAL A 50 5.40 4.77 -2.58
N LEU A 51 6.37 5.00 -3.46
CA LEU A 51 6.24 5.74 -4.71
C LEU A 51 6.40 4.78 -5.90
N ILE A 52 5.40 4.80 -6.77
CA ILE A 52 5.31 3.99 -7.99
C ILE A 52 5.33 4.93 -9.19
N VAL A 53 6.38 4.83 -10.00
CA VAL A 53 6.53 5.62 -11.23
C VAL A 53 6.45 4.69 -12.42
N MET A 54 5.58 5.03 -13.38
CA MET A 54 5.39 4.25 -14.59
C MET A 54 5.03 5.13 -15.78
N PRO A 55 5.44 4.77 -17.02
CA PRO A 55 4.92 5.44 -18.20
C PRO A 55 3.42 5.16 -18.35
N SER A 56 2.69 6.13 -18.89
CA SER A 56 1.28 5.93 -19.26
C SER A 56 1.18 4.91 -20.39
N SER A 57 0.21 4.00 -20.29
CA SER A 57 -0.14 3.04 -21.34
C SER A 57 -0.70 3.69 -22.60
N PHE A 58 -1.14 4.95 -22.50
CA PHE A 58 -1.75 5.70 -23.60
C PHE A 58 -0.79 6.71 -24.25
N ASP A 59 0.18 7.20 -23.48
CA ASP A 59 1.16 8.19 -23.95
C ASP A 59 2.50 7.98 -23.24
N SER A 60 3.49 7.46 -23.97
CA SER A 60 4.84 7.21 -23.43
C SER A 60 5.56 8.47 -22.96
N GLN A 61 5.12 9.67 -23.36
CA GLN A 61 5.66 10.94 -22.87
C GLN A 61 5.10 11.34 -21.51
N ILE A 62 4.15 10.58 -20.95
CA ILE A 62 3.57 10.86 -19.64
C ILE A 62 4.10 9.84 -18.64
N LEU A 63 4.72 10.33 -17.57
CA LEU A 63 5.04 9.54 -16.39
C LEU A 63 3.92 9.70 -15.38
N LYS A 64 3.29 8.60 -14.99
CA LYS A 64 2.32 8.56 -13.90
C LYS A 64 3.05 8.22 -12.61
N ALA A 65 2.74 8.98 -11.57
CA ALA A 65 3.21 8.74 -10.22
C ALA A 65 2.02 8.42 -9.32
N ASN A 66 2.12 7.30 -8.62
CA ASN A 66 1.22 6.98 -7.51
C ASN A 66 2.03 6.92 -6.23
N PHE A 67 1.45 7.46 -5.18
CA PHE A 67 2.09 7.51 -3.87
C PHE A 67 1.09 7.08 -2.80
N TYR A 68 1.53 6.19 -1.92
CA TYR A 68 0.75 5.82 -0.75
C TYR A 68 1.67 5.71 0.47
N CYS A 69 1.07 5.88 1.64
CA CYS A 69 1.74 5.61 2.91
C CYS A 69 0.90 4.66 3.77
N LYS A 70 1.55 3.86 4.59
CA LYS A 70 0.89 3.02 5.61
C LYS A 70 1.81 2.71 6.78
N PRO A 71 1.28 2.51 7.99
CA PRO A 71 2.05 1.88 9.06
C PRO A 71 2.35 0.42 8.72
N PRO A 72 3.60 -0.07 8.80
CA PRO A 72 3.92 -1.49 8.60
C PRO A 72 3.16 -2.44 9.52
N ALA A 73 2.81 -1.99 10.73
CA ALA A 73 1.97 -2.72 11.69
C ALA A 73 0.60 -3.13 11.10
N LEU A 74 0.11 -2.43 10.08
CA LEU A 74 -1.13 -2.79 9.39
C LEU A 74 -0.97 -4.11 8.61
N ASP A 75 0.18 -4.32 7.97
CA ASP A 75 0.48 -5.57 7.29
C ASP A 75 0.71 -6.70 8.30
N GLU A 76 1.38 -6.42 9.42
CA GLU A 76 1.55 -7.41 10.49
C GLU A 76 0.21 -7.90 11.03
N MET A 77 -0.74 -6.98 11.23
CA MET A 77 -2.11 -7.34 11.63
C MET A 77 -2.84 -8.09 10.53
N TYR A 78 -2.69 -7.67 9.27
CA TYR A 78 -3.23 -8.39 8.12
C TYR A 78 -2.74 -9.84 8.12
N TRP A 79 -1.43 -10.09 8.26
CA TRP A 79 -0.86 -11.42 8.27
C TRP A 79 -1.30 -12.24 9.49
N LYS A 80 -1.46 -11.62 10.66
CA LYS A 80 -2.02 -12.28 11.85
C LYS A 80 -3.46 -12.76 11.60
N VAL A 81 -4.31 -11.86 11.11
CA VAL A 81 -5.72 -12.18 10.79
C VAL A 81 -5.80 -13.27 9.73
N PHE A 82 -5.02 -13.14 8.67
CA PHE A 82 -5.07 -14.03 7.52
C PHE A 82 -4.26 -15.33 7.69
N ARG A 83 -3.72 -15.57 8.89
CA ARG A 83 -2.91 -16.76 9.24
C ARG A 83 -1.69 -16.94 8.34
N MET A 84 -0.98 -15.84 8.09
CA MET A 84 0.25 -15.78 7.29
C MET A 84 1.43 -15.19 8.08
N ALA A 85 1.29 -15.05 9.40
CA ALA A 85 2.30 -14.36 10.22
C ALA A 85 3.65 -15.09 10.22
N GLU A 86 3.64 -16.42 10.21
CA GLU A 86 4.87 -17.23 10.17
C GLU A 86 5.56 -17.10 8.82
N GLU A 87 4.83 -17.26 7.72
CA GLU A 87 5.38 -17.13 6.36
C GLU A 87 5.87 -15.72 6.07
N ALA A 88 5.19 -14.70 6.60
CA ALA A 88 5.58 -13.32 6.47
C ALA A 88 6.83 -12.96 7.29
N ALA A 89 7.04 -13.60 8.45
CA ALA A 89 8.23 -13.39 9.28
C ALA A 89 9.53 -13.82 8.57
N GLU A 90 9.45 -14.79 7.67
CA GLU A 90 10.57 -15.23 6.83
C GLU A 90 10.87 -14.27 5.65
N GLN A 91 10.03 -13.26 5.42
CA GLN A 91 10.21 -12.33 4.31
C GLN A 91 11.05 -11.10 4.70
N PRO A 92 11.85 -10.54 3.77
CA PRO A 92 12.52 -9.28 4.03
C PRO A 92 11.50 -8.15 4.18
N PHE A 93 11.84 -7.09 4.93
CA PHE A 93 10.98 -5.90 5.12
C PHE A 93 10.37 -5.35 3.81
N SER A 94 11.10 -5.44 2.69
CA SER A 94 10.59 -5.01 1.39
C SER A 94 9.28 -5.70 0.97
N PHE A 95 8.92 -6.83 1.58
CA PHE A 95 7.66 -7.54 1.36
C PHE A 95 6.43 -6.68 1.67
N HIS A 96 6.52 -5.74 2.61
CA HIS A 96 5.48 -4.73 2.87
C HIS A 96 5.15 -3.84 1.65
N VAL A 97 6.08 -3.74 0.68
CA VAL A 97 5.97 -2.89 -0.51
C VAL A 97 5.35 -3.63 -1.70
N TRP A 98 5.71 -4.90 -1.91
CA TRP A 98 5.37 -5.65 -3.13
C TRP A 98 4.55 -6.93 -2.88
N GLY A 99 4.34 -7.32 -1.63
CA GLY A 99 3.61 -8.53 -1.27
C GLY A 99 2.16 -8.47 -1.73
N ALA A 100 1.70 -9.54 -2.38
CA ALA A 100 0.31 -9.66 -2.84
C ALA A 100 -0.71 -9.69 -1.68
N PHE A 101 -0.25 -10.06 -0.48
CA PHE A 101 -1.04 -10.17 0.74
C PHE A 101 -0.63 -9.10 1.75
N THR A 102 -0.67 -7.83 1.34
CA THR A 102 -0.40 -6.69 2.23
C THR A 102 -1.62 -5.80 2.31
N ALA A 103 -1.80 -5.14 3.45
CA ALA A 103 -2.85 -4.16 3.62
C ALA A 103 -2.62 -2.97 2.67
N ARG A 104 -3.70 -2.38 2.16
CA ARG A 104 -3.56 -1.18 1.35
C ARG A 104 -3.25 0.01 2.27
N GLY A 105 -2.48 0.96 1.75
CA GLY A 105 -2.25 2.22 2.45
C GLY A 105 -3.31 3.28 2.15
N LEU A 106 -3.06 4.46 2.72
CA LEU A 106 -3.65 5.73 2.31
C LEU A 106 -3.03 6.13 0.97
N TRP A 107 -3.82 6.06 -0.10
CA TRP A 107 -3.37 6.49 -1.42
C TRP A 107 -3.56 7.98 -1.53
N LEU A 108 -2.49 8.70 -1.80
CA LEU A 108 -2.54 10.14 -2.00
C LEU A 108 -2.84 10.46 -3.48
N PRO A 109 -3.34 11.68 -3.78
CA PRO A 109 -3.73 12.03 -5.14
C PRO A 109 -2.62 11.74 -6.15
N ALA A 110 -2.91 10.88 -7.12
CA ALA A 110 -1.97 10.56 -8.19
C ALA A 110 -1.71 11.79 -9.07
N TRP A 111 -0.51 11.86 -9.65
CA TRP A 111 -0.13 12.95 -10.54
C TRP A 111 0.65 12.44 -11.74
N GLN A 112 0.92 13.34 -12.67
CA GLN A 112 1.58 13.03 -13.93
C GLN A 112 2.58 14.11 -14.27
N GLU A 113 3.74 13.70 -14.76
CA GLU A 113 4.74 14.58 -15.37
C GLU A 113 4.83 14.31 -16.87
N ARG A 114 4.93 15.38 -17.66
CA ARG A 114 5.07 15.28 -19.11
C ARG A 114 6.52 15.50 -19.52
N LEU A 115 7.01 14.59 -20.36
CA LEU A 115 8.30 14.66 -21.01
C LEU A 115 8.14 15.40 -22.35
N SER A 116 8.91 16.46 -22.57
CA SER A 116 8.99 17.08 -23.91
C SER A 116 9.91 16.25 -24.82
N GLY A 117 10.95 15.67 -24.23
CA GLY A 117 11.82 14.68 -24.86
C GLY A 117 12.46 13.71 -23.85
N PRO A 118 13.21 12.69 -24.33
CA PRO A 118 13.96 11.77 -23.47
C PRO A 118 14.95 12.45 -22.51
N GLU A 119 15.47 13.62 -22.90
CA GLU A 119 16.39 14.45 -22.13
C GLU A 119 15.79 15.02 -20.84
N ASP A 120 14.46 15.24 -20.81
CA ASP A 120 13.77 15.80 -19.64
C ASP A 120 13.52 14.75 -18.54
N LEU A 121 13.83 13.48 -18.80
CA LEU A 121 13.47 12.37 -17.92
C LEU A 121 14.02 12.55 -16.50
N GLU A 122 15.26 13.01 -16.36
CA GLU A 122 15.88 13.20 -15.05
C GLU A 122 15.15 14.30 -14.26
N SER A 123 14.93 15.46 -14.88
CA SER A 123 14.18 16.57 -14.29
C SER A 123 12.75 16.18 -13.90
N ALA A 124 12.06 15.43 -14.76
CA ALA A 124 10.71 14.93 -14.47
C ALA A 124 10.71 13.94 -13.29
N VAL A 125 11.72 13.08 -13.19
CA VAL A 125 11.88 12.20 -12.02
C VAL A 125 12.16 13.00 -10.76
N GLU A 126 13.02 14.02 -10.79
CA GLU A 126 13.25 14.89 -9.63
C GLU A 126 11.95 15.56 -9.16
N ALA A 127 11.16 16.12 -10.08
CA ALA A 127 9.87 16.74 -9.77
C ALA A 127 8.87 15.74 -9.15
N ILE A 128 8.86 14.49 -9.61
CA ILE A 128 8.06 13.42 -8.99
C ILE A 128 8.50 13.20 -7.54
N PHE A 129 9.81 13.13 -7.26
CA PHE A 129 10.28 12.94 -5.89
C PHE A 129 9.98 14.16 -5.00
N ASP A 130 10.13 15.38 -5.51
CA ASP A 130 9.77 16.61 -4.78
C ASP A 130 8.31 16.58 -4.33
N ARG A 131 7.41 16.23 -5.25
CA ARG A 131 5.98 16.12 -4.95
C ARG A 131 5.66 14.98 -3.98
N ALA A 132 6.30 13.83 -4.13
CA ALA A 132 6.12 12.72 -3.19
C ALA A 132 6.56 13.10 -1.77
N GLU A 133 7.65 13.85 -1.65
CA GLU A 133 8.20 14.31 -0.37
C GLU A 133 7.35 15.41 0.27
N ALA A 134 6.79 16.32 -0.53
CA ALA A 134 5.81 17.30 -0.07
C ALA A 134 4.54 16.62 0.45
N LEU A 135 3.98 15.67 -0.31
CA LEU A 135 2.82 14.88 0.12
C LEU A 135 3.10 14.09 1.41
N ALA A 136 4.30 13.53 1.55
CA ALA A 136 4.72 12.83 2.76
C ALA A 136 4.78 13.79 3.97
N ALA A 137 5.30 15.01 3.79
CA ALA A 137 5.37 16.01 4.84
C ALA A 137 3.98 16.52 5.29
N GLU A 138 3.01 16.57 4.37
CA GLU A 138 1.60 16.90 4.69
C GLU A 138 0.86 15.75 5.39
N ASN A 139 1.36 14.52 5.30
CA ASN A 139 0.70 13.31 5.82
C ASN A 139 1.55 12.65 6.91
N VAL A 140 1.67 13.34 8.04
CA VAL A 140 2.30 12.87 9.27
C VAL A 140 1.21 12.47 10.27
N PHE A 141 1.40 11.32 10.92
CA PHE A 141 0.45 10.78 11.89
C PHE A 141 1.17 10.52 13.21
N PRO A 142 0.84 11.22 14.31
CA PRO A 142 1.53 11.07 15.58
C PRO A 142 1.33 9.69 16.20
N ASP A 143 0.18 9.09 15.91
CA ASP A 143 -0.15 7.74 16.29
C ASP A 143 -1.03 7.12 15.21
N LEU A 144 -1.38 5.88 15.47
CA LEU A 144 -2.15 5.13 14.51
C LEU A 144 -3.66 5.45 14.57
N ALA A 145 -4.16 6.04 15.66
CA ALA A 145 -5.54 6.51 15.75
C ALA A 145 -5.75 7.74 14.85
N ALA A 146 -4.76 8.63 14.77
CA ALA A 146 -4.74 9.75 13.83
C ALA A 146 -4.70 9.25 12.37
N TYR A 147 -3.89 8.22 12.08
CA TYR A 147 -3.91 7.57 10.76
C TYR A 147 -5.28 6.97 10.43
N ARG A 148 -5.95 6.31 11.40
CA ARG A 148 -7.32 5.81 11.22
C ARG A 148 -8.30 6.92 10.89
N ALA A 149 -8.29 8.00 11.66
CA ALA A 149 -9.21 9.12 11.47
C ALA A 149 -9.07 9.70 10.05
N ARG A 150 -7.83 9.77 9.55
CA ARG A 150 -7.56 10.16 8.16
C ARG A 150 -8.16 9.18 7.14
N LEU A 151 -8.06 7.86 7.36
CA LEU A 151 -8.70 6.85 6.49
C LEU A 151 -10.23 6.93 6.51
N GLU A 152 -10.82 7.18 7.69
CA GLU A 152 -12.27 7.33 7.87
C GLU A 152 -12.81 8.59 7.18
N ALA A 153 -11.98 9.63 7.06
CA ALA A 153 -12.34 10.88 6.40
C ALA A 153 -12.22 10.85 4.86
N GLU A 154 -11.73 9.75 4.26
CA GLU A 154 -11.72 9.59 2.81
C GLU A 154 -13.15 9.55 2.26
N GLU A 155 -13.38 10.09 1.06
CA GLU A 155 -14.70 10.05 0.39
C GLU A 155 -15.23 8.61 0.26
N ARG A 156 -14.31 7.65 0.11
CA ARG A 156 -14.60 6.21 0.08
C ARG A 156 -13.69 5.49 1.07
N PRO A 157 -14.09 5.42 2.35
CA PRO A 157 -13.28 4.78 3.38
C PRO A 157 -13.06 3.31 3.04
N LYS A 158 -11.81 2.85 3.13
CA LYS A 158 -11.49 1.44 2.92
C LYS A 158 -11.69 0.69 4.23
N VAL A 159 -12.82 -0.01 4.31
CA VAL A 159 -13.32 -0.59 5.56
C VAL A 159 -12.35 -1.61 6.15
N LEU A 160 -11.74 -2.47 5.33
CA LEU A 160 -10.79 -3.48 5.81
C LEU A 160 -9.61 -2.84 6.54
N GLU A 161 -9.03 -1.79 5.98
CA GLU A 161 -7.91 -1.05 6.58
C GLU A 161 -8.33 -0.41 7.91
N ILE A 162 -9.56 0.09 8.01
CA ILE A 162 -10.13 0.63 9.26
C ILE A 162 -10.31 -0.50 10.29
N ILE A 163 -10.81 -1.67 9.89
CA ILE A 163 -10.94 -2.85 10.76
C ILE A 163 -9.56 -3.27 11.28
N LEU A 164 -8.58 -3.47 10.41
CA LEU A 164 -7.22 -3.86 10.79
C LEU A 164 -6.60 -2.85 11.75
N ARG A 165 -6.87 -1.57 11.55
CA ARG A 165 -6.44 -0.48 12.43
C ARG A 165 -7.12 -0.55 13.80
N LEU A 166 -8.42 -0.81 13.86
CA LEU A 166 -9.14 -1.06 15.12
C LEU A 166 -8.59 -2.27 15.87
N LEU A 167 -8.24 -3.36 15.16
CA LEU A 167 -7.61 -4.54 15.76
C LEU A 167 -6.22 -4.22 16.32
N CYS A 168 -5.44 -3.37 15.65
CA CYS A 168 -4.14 -2.90 16.16
C CYS A 168 -4.27 -2.04 17.42
N GLU A 169 -5.42 -1.38 17.62
CA GLU A 169 -5.75 -0.59 18.82
C GLU A 169 -6.47 -1.42 19.88
N GLU A 170 -6.63 -2.72 19.63
CA GLU A 170 -7.38 -3.64 20.46
C GLU A 170 -8.83 -3.18 20.75
N ASN A 171 -9.39 -2.40 19.83
CA ASN A 171 -10.78 -1.95 19.84
C ASN A 171 -11.66 -3.01 19.16
N TYR A 172 -11.69 -4.19 19.78
CA TYR A 172 -12.33 -5.38 19.24
C TYR A 172 -13.85 -5.22 19.09
N LEU A 173 -14.51 -4.50 19.99
CA LEU A 173 -15.97 -4.29 19.90
C LEU A 173 -16.36 -3.50 18.65
N ARG A 174 -15.68 -2.38 18.37
CA ARG A 174 -15.94 -1.59 17.17
C ARG A 174 -15.49 -2.32 15.90
N ALA A 175 -14.37 -3.05 15.97
CA ALA A 175 -13.94 -3.90 14.86
C ALA A 175 -15.00 -4.96 14.51
N MET A 176 -15.52 -5.67 15.51
CA MET A 176 -16.57 -6.69 15.33
C MET A 176 -17.83 -6.10 14.71
N ALA A 177 -18.30 -4.95 15.22
CA ALA A 177 -19.48 -4.29 14.68
C ALA A 177 -19.33 -3.97 13.18
N LEU A 178 -18.18 -3.40 12.77
CA LEU A 178 -17.90 -3.14 11.36
C LEU A 178 -17.78 -4.43 10.54
N ILE A 179 -17.12 -5.47 11.06
CA ILE A 179 -16.97 -6.75 10.37
C ILE A 179 -18.36 -7.34 10.06
N GLU A 180 -19.23 -7.45 11.06
CA GLU A 180 -20.57 -8.03 10.90
C GLU A 180 -21.45 -7.19 9.96
N GLU A 181 -21.38 -5.87 10.05
CA GLU A 181 -22.11 -4.98 9.14
C GLU A 181 -21.73 -5.19 7.68
N ASN A 182 -20.43 -5.36 7.39
CA ASN A 182 -19.94 -5.54 6.01
C ASN A 182 -20.19 -6.96 5.50
N LEU A 183 -20.06 -7.98 6.36
CA LEU A 183 -20.46 -9.35 6.02
C LEU A 183 -21.96 -9.45 5.71
N ALA A 184 -22.82 -8.75 6.48
CA ALA A 184 -24.26 -8.68 6.21
C ALA A 184 -24.60 -8.01 4.86
N ARG A 185 -23.73 -7.10 4.38
CA ARG A 185 -23.79 -6.52 3.03
C ARG A 185 -23.22 -7.41 1.92
N GLY A 186 -22.71 -8.60 2.27
CA GLY A 186 -22.09 -9.53 1.33
C GLY A 186 -20.67 -9.14 0.91
N GLU A 187 -20.01 -8.25 1.66
CA GLU A 187 -18.63 -7.87 1.39
C GLU A 187 -17.65 -8.93 1.93
N SER A 188 -16.52 -9.07 1.24
CA SER A 188 -15.48 -10.07 1.58
C SER A 188 -14.15 -9.43 1.99
N GLY A 189 -14.03 -8.10 1.95
CA GLY A 189 -12.74 -7.40 2.12
C GLY A 189 -11.77 -7.59 0.94
N GLY A 190 -12.23 -8.18 -0.18
CA GLY A 190 -11.47 -8.25 -1.43
C GLY A 190 -10.38 -9.32 -1.49
N PHE A 191 -10.22 -10.13 -0.44
CA PHE A 191 -9.29 -11.26 -0.40
C PHE A 191 -9.97 -12.49 0.18
N SER A 192 -9.62 -13.65 -0.37
CA SER A 192 -10.14 -14.94 0.07
C SER A 192 -9.08 -16.03 0.01
N ARG A 193 -9.18 -16.98 0.94
CA ARG A 193 -8.38 -18.22 0.99
C ARG A 193 -9.27 -19.41 0.65
N GLU A 194 -8.65 -20.59 0.60
CA GLU A 194 -9.37 -21.87 0.40
C GLU A 194 -10.20 -21.88 -0.89
N GLY A 195 -9.67 -21.29 -1.97
CA GLY A 195 -10.35 -21.24 -3.27
C GLY A 195 -11.61 -20.37 -3.26
N GLY A 196 -11.68 -19.35 -2.39
CA GLY A 196 -12.81 -18.43 -2.32
C GLY A 196 -13.84 -18.76 -1.24
N ARG A 197 -13.65 -19.86 -0.49
CA ARG A 197 -14.58 -20.32 0.55
C ARG A 197 -14.53 -19.51 1.83
N ARG A 198 -13.45 -18.74 2.03
CA ARG A 198 -13.23 -18.00 3.25
C ARG A 198 -12.62 -16.64 2.95
N SER A 199 -13.30 -15.59 3.38
CA SER A 199 -12.91 -14.21 3.18
C SER A 199 -12.03 -13.68 4.32
N ILE A 200 -11.28 -12.62 4.05
CA ILE A 200 -10.50 -11.94 5.09
C ILE A 200 -11.38 -11.34 6.20
N LEU A 201 -12.63 -10.96 5.89
CA LEU A 201 -13.55 -10.46 6.91
C LEU A 201 -14.01 -11.57 7.86
N GLU A 202 -14.24 -12.79 7.37
CA GLU A 202 -14.51 -13.94 8.23
C GLU A 202 -13.31 -14.31 9.10
N ASP A 203 -12.10 -14.19 8.55
CA ASP A 203 -10.88 -14.35 9.34
C ASP A 203 -10.73 -13.27 10.42
N ALA A 204 -11.05 -12.02 10.08
CA ALA A 204 -11.03 -10.91 11.02
C ALA A 204 -12.07 -11.11 12.13
N ARG A 205 -13.25 -11.64 11.81
CA ARG A 205 -14.29 -12.01 12.78
C ARG A 205 -13.76 -13.04 13.77
N ASP A 206 -13.22 -14.14 13.26
CA ASP A 206 -12.72 -15.23 14.10
C ASP A 206 -11.56 -14.77 14.99
N TYR A 207 -10.64 -13.97 14.44
CA TYR A 207 -9.57 -13.34 15.21
C TYR A 207 -10.12 -12.44 16.34
N CYS A 208 -11.09 -11.58 16.00
CA CYS A 208 -11.71 -10.66 16.95
C CYS A 208 -12.47 -11.40 18.07
N ALA A 209 -13.22 -12.45 17.71
CA ALA A 209 -13.96 -13.29 18.67
C ALA A 209 -13.02 -14.00 19.66
N ALA A 210 -11.90 -14.56 19.17
CA ALA A 210 -10.89 -15.17 20.03
C ALA A 210 -10.31 -14.17 21.03
N ARG A 211 -9.94 -12.96 20.57
CA ARG A 211 -9.43 -11.89 21.45
C ARG A 211 -10.43 -11.42 22.49
N LEU A 212 -11.71 -11.32 22.14
CA LEU A 212 -12.77 -10.98 23.09
C LEU A 212 -12.94 -12.08 24.15
N ALA A 213 -12.91 -13.35 23.77
CA ALA A 213 -13.02 -14.48 24.69
C ALA A 213 -11.80 -14.57 25.65
N GLU A 214 -10.59 -14.29 25.15
CA GLU A 214 -9.37 -14.20 25.96
C GLU A 214 -9.49 -13.12 27.04
N ARG A 215 -10.01 -11.93 26.70
CA ARG A 215 -10.19 -10.83 27.66
C ARG A 215 -11.24 -11.14 28.73
N ILE A 216 -12.30 -11.86 28.38
CA ILE A 216 -13.32 -12.30 29.35
C ILE A 216 -12.73 -13.35 30.29
N SER A 217 -11.96 -14.31 29.76
CA SER A 217 -11.33 -15.39 30.55
C SER A 217 -10.16 -14.89 31.41
N GLY A 218 -9.41 -13.89 30.93
CA GLY A 218 -8.26 -13.29 31.62
C GLY A 218 -8.63 -12.18 32.61
N GLY A 219 -9.88 -11.70 32.60
CA GLY A 219 -10.44 -10.76 33.57
C GLY A 219 -10.81 -11.39 34.92
N THR A 220 -10.55 -12.69 35.09
CA THR A 220 -10.70 -13.43 36.35
C THR A 220 -9.34 -13.96 36.81
N ALA A 221 -8.54 -13.09 37.40
CA ALA A 221 -7.53 -13.47 38.38
C ALA A 221 -7.55 -12.41 39.50
N PRO A 222 -7.86 -12.78 40.76
CA PRO A 222 -7.81 -11.87 41.90
C PRO A 222 -6.39 -11.38 42.22
#